data_AF-A0A9E4TH50-F1
#
_entry.id   AF-A0A9E4TH50-F1
#
_cell.length_a   1.000
_cell.length_b   1.000
_cell.length_c   1.000
_cell.angle_alpha   90.00
_cell.angle_beta   90.00
_cell.angle_gamma   90.00
#
_symmetry.space_group_name_H-M   'P 1'
#
loop_
_entity.id
_entity.type
_entity.pdbx_description
1 polymer ?
#
loop_
_entity_poly.entity_id
_entity_poly.type
_entity_poly.pdbx_seq_one_letter_code
_entity_poly.pdbx_strand_id
1 'polypeptide(L)'
;MRAGELVAARLSGEITIAKVLEVEASRVRILLRQKKEARIPAERIVLATGIIVSHDDDVDRFKAEAEALTGSVDVEELWEVVRDESTALTLEDLAELSWGQGAEASQRVALLLQLDRETLYFVNEKGVYTPRSESAVEEIKTRREREARNAHDATALVDALTEGQLPPEMTPHQQILLRDVRGFAVHGDNYTRGPAVKSLLNGVQRATGDIQQLAFDLLVDAGVFSPDEPLELEREGIPEEFPEAALTEARAVDDTIAVADENRVDLTSEPTVTIDDAGTEDRDDALSLDVDGAGVYRVGIHITDAGTLISPGSALDIEADRRMATLYLPERKVPMLPSEVSTSKGSLQEGQPRIALSLLVRFDDARQVLDWKVTPSVVRSDAALTYEEADLAISDTGHSWHTTLAPLEEIASALRARREQAGALTLERSEMNISVDEDGRPDVRVIPRSTPSRQMVTEFMILCNSLMAEFCRDRKLPAAYRSQKSPDLSELGSDLPPGVELGNGALRWYSIIRRLTPAEIGTSPAPHGGLGVQAYIQTTSPLRRY
;
A
#
# COMPACT_ATOMS: atom_id res chain seq x y z
N MET A 1 47.69 -25.60 42.83
CA MET A 1 47.36 -26.75 41.96
C MET A 1 48.32 -27.91 42.19
N ARG A 2 47.82 -28.94 42.89
CA ARG A 2 48.46 -30.24 43.12
C ARG A 2 47.46 -31.37 42.83
N ALA A 3 47.94 -32.59 42.59
CA ALA A 3 47.06 -33.75 42.47
C ALA A 3 46.25 -33.96 43.77
N GLY A 4 44.96 -34.28 43.62
CA GLY A 4 43.99 -34.36 44.71
C GLY A 4 43.33 -33.04 45.10
N GLU A 5 43.79 -31.90 44.57
CA GLU A 5 43.25 -30.58 44.92
C GLU A 5 41.88 -30.32 44.25
N LEU A 6 40.92 -29.73 44.98
CA LEU A 6 39.68 -29.23 44.41
C LEU A 6 39.89 -27.88 43.69
N VAL A 7 39.31 -27.73 42.51
CA VAL A 7 39.43 -26.54 41.66
C VAL A 7 38.08 -26.18 41.05
N ALA A 8 37.86 -24.89 40.78
CA ALA A 8 36.79 -24.43 39.93
C ALA A 8 37.33 -24.21 38.50
N ALA A 9 36.66 -24.78 37.51
CA ALA A 9 37.11 -24.77 36.11
C ALA A 9 35.97 -24.35 35.18
N ARG A 10 36.26 -23.51 34.18
CA ARG A 10 35.28 -23.10 33.18
C ARG A 10 35.17 -24.12 32.05
N LEU A 11 33.99 -24.73 31.91
CA LEU A 11 33.66 -25.76 30.93
C LEU A 11 32.40 -25.34 30.16
N SER A 12 32.48 -25.28 28.83
CA SER A 12 31.34 -24.96 27.95
C SER A 12 30.59 -23.66 28.32
N GLY A 13 31.28 -22.69 28.92
CA GLY A 13 30.71 -21.41 29.37
C GLY A 13 30.47 -21.31 30.87
N GLU A 14 30.27 -22.43 31.56
CA GLU A 14 29.91 -22.49 32.99
C GLU A 14 31.09 -22.84 33.88
N ILE A 15 31.08 -22.36 35.13
CA ILE A 15 32.04 -22.77 36.15
C ILE A 15 31.59 -24.09 36.80
N THR A 16 32.47 -25.09 36.79
CA THR A 16 32.25 -26.40 37.40
C THR A 16 33.36 -26.74 38.39
N ILE A 17 32.99 -27.31 39.54
CA ILE A 17 33.92 -27.81 40.54
C ILE A 17 34.43 -29.19 40.15
N ALA A 18 35.74 -29.40 40.24
CA ALA A 18 36.40 -30.64 39.87
C ALA A 18 37.59 -30.94 40.78
N LYS A 19 38.05 -32.19 40.79
CA LYS A 19 39.30 -32.60 41.46
C LYS A 19 40.44 -32.73 40.47
N VAL A 20 41.61 -32.20 40.78
CA VAL A 20 42.81 -32.34 39.96
C VAL A 20 43.34 -33.76 40.09
N LEU A 21 43.48 -34.47 38.96
CA LEU A 21 44.12 -35.79 38.90
C LEU A 21 45.61 -35.65 38.60
N GLU A 22 45.95 -34.79 37.64
CA GLU A 22 47.31 -34.64 37.13
C GLU A 22 47.52 -33.22 36.58
N VAL A 23 48.65 -32.61 36.90
CA VAL A 23 49.04 -31.27 36.42
C VAL A 23 50.21 -31.41 35.46
N GLU A 24 50.03 -31.00 34.21
CA GLU A 24 51.07 -30.94 33.19
C GLU A 24 51.40 -29.48 32.86
N ALA A 25 52.43 -29.24 32.03
CA ALA A 25 52.94 -27.89 31.75
C ALA A 25 51.91 -26.90 31.18
N SER A 26 50.91 -27.36 30.40
CA SER A 26 49.87 -26.50 29.80
C SER A 26 48.45 -27.02 29.97
N ARG A 27 48.28 -28.23 30.52
CA ARG A 27 46.97 -28.89 30.68
C ARG A 27 46.84 -29.52 32.05
N VAL A 28 45.61 -29.63 32.51
CA VAL A 28 45.25 -30.26 33.77
C VAL A 28 44.23 -31.35 33.47
N ARG A 29 44.48 -32.56 33.98
CA ARG A 29 43.47 -33.61 34.02
C ARG A 29 42.65 -33.45 35.29
N ILE A 30 41.34 -33.36 35.13
CA ILE A 30 40.39 -33.16 36.22
C ILE A 30 39.34 -34.26 36.25
N LEU A 31 38.87 -34.59 37.44
CA LEU A 31 37.75 -35.48 37.70
C LEU A 31 36.50 -34.64 37.99
N LEU A 32 35.49 -34.80 37.16
CA LEU A 32 34.16 -34.24 37.28
C LEU A 32 33.22 -35.24 37.97
N ARG A 33 31.97 -34.81 38.18
CA ARG A 33 30.88 -35.64 38.73
C ARG A 33 30.76 -37.00 38.03
N GLN A 34 30.39 -38.05 38.78
CA GLN A 34 30.21 -39.43 38.30
C GLN A 34 31.46 -40.06 37.68
N LYS A 35 32.65 -39.72 38.18
CA LYS A 35 33.95 -40.24 37.68
C LYS A 35 34.25 -39.91 36.22
N LYS A 36 33.65 -38.84 35.67
CA LYS A 36 33.99 -38.38 34.32
C LYS A 36 35.30 -37.60 34.36
N GLU A 37 36.28 -38.01 33.57
CA GLU A 37 37.55 -37.28 33.45
C GLU A 37 37.53 -36.31 32.26
N ALA A 38 38.16 -35.15 32.42
CA ALA A 38 38.39 -34.20 31.34
C ALA A 38 39.83 -33.68 31.38
N ARG A 39 40.42 -33.42 30.21
CA ARG A 39 41.74 -32.78 30.07
C ARG A 39 41.60 -31.40 29.48
N ILE A 40 41.80 -30.38 30.30
CA ILE A 40 41.55 -28.98 29.91
C ILE A 40 42.84 -28.14 29.95
N PRO A 41 42.92 -27.04 29.18
CA PRO A 41 43.99 -26.06 29.35
C PRO A 41 44.05 -25.52 30.78
N ALA A 42 45.25 -25.30 31.31
CA ALA A 42 45.43 -24.83 32.69
C ALA A 42 44.78 -23.45 32.93
N GLU A 43 44.73 -22.59 31.90
CA GLU A 43 44.05 -21.28 31.91
C GLU A 43 42.53 -21.35 32.15
N ARG A 44 41.90 -22.52 31.97
CA ARG A 44 40.47 -22.70 32.27
C ARG A 44 40.20 -22.92 33.75
N ILE A 45 41.23 -23.10 34.58
CA ILE A 45 41.08 -23.13 36.03
C ILE A 45 40.90 -21.69 36.52
N VAL A 46 39.72 -21.39 37.03
CA VAL A 46 39.34 -20.06 37.54
C VAL A 46 39.66 -19.90 39.02
N LEU A 47 39.70 -20.99 39.80
CA LEU A 47 40.12 -20.97 41.20
C LEU A 47 40.75 -22.30 41.61
N ALA A 48 41.86 -22.24 42.36
CA ALA A 48 42.45 -23.39 43.04
C ALA A 48 42.21 -23.25 44.55
N THR A 49 41.49 -24.21 45.15
CA THR A 49 40.97 -24.06 46.52
C THR A 49 41.98 -24.34 47.62
N GLY A 50 43.08 -25.03 47.30
CA GLY A 50 44.03 -25.54 48.29
C GLY A 50 43.57 -26.78 49.07
N ILE A 51 42.30 -27.21 48.94
CA ILE A 51 41.78 -28.40 49.61
C ILE A 51 42.18 -29.64 48.84
N ILE A 52 42.92 -30.55 49.49
CA ILE A 52 43.26 -31.87 48.94
C ILE A 52 42.28 -32.90 49.49
N VAL A 53 41.61 -33.61 48.59
CA VAL A 53 40.67 -34.67 48.93
C VAL A 53 41.16 -36.02 48.41
N SER A 54 40.91 -37.07 49.19
CA SER A 54 41.38 -38.42 48.87
C SER A 54 40.30 -39.25 48.17
N HIS A 55 39.02 -39.02 48.47
CA HIS A 55 37.92 -39.79 47.89
C HIS A 55 37.24 -39.01 46.76
N ASP A 56 36.71 -39.70 45.77
CA ASP A 56 35.98 -39.07 44.66
C ASP A 56 34.66 -38.44 45.13
N ASP A 57 34.01 -39.05 46.13
CA ASP A 57 32.75 -38.57 46.70
C ASP A 57 32.91 -37.23 47.45
N ASP A 58 34.14 -36.87 47.82
CA ASP A 58 34.47 -35.59 48.46
C ASP A 58 34.20 -34.41 47.52
N VAL A 59 34.29 -34.62 46.19
CA VAL A 59 34.02 -33.60 45.16
C VAL A 59 32.54 -33.24 45.13
N ASP A 60 31.67 -34.26 45.12
CA ASP A 60 30.22 -34.06 45.07
C ASP A 60 29.70 -33.43 46.36
N ARG A 61 30.28 -33.80 47.51
CA ARG A 61 29.97 -33.17 48.81
C ARG A 61 30.39 -31.71 48.84
N PHE A 62 31.62 -31.38 48.46
CA PHE A 62 32.09 -29.99 48.44
C PHE A 62 31.32 -29.14 47.44
N LYS A 63 30.93 -29.73 46.30
CA LYS A 63 30.06 -29.07 45.34
C LYS A 63 28.70 -28.73 45.93
N ALA A 64 28.04 -29.70 46.59
CA ALA A 64 26.75 -29.47 47.24
C ALA A 64 26.86 -28.41 48.36
N GLU A 65 27.96 -28.40 49.10
CA GLU A 65 28.25 -27.39 50.14
C GLU A 65 28.41 -25.99 49.54
N ALA A 66 29.26 -25.84 48.52
CA ALA A 66 29.45 -24.55 47.84
C ALA A 66 28.15 -24.07 47.16
N GLU A 67 27.39 -24.98 46.53
CA GLU A 67 26.08 -24.66 45.94
C GLU A 67 25.07 -24.20 47.00
N ALA A 68 25.01 -24.86 48.17
CA ALA A 68 24.14 -24.46 49.26
C ALA A 68 24.48 -23.07 49.82
N LEU A 69 25.76 -22.71 49.82
CA LEU A 69 26.24 -21.39 50.25
C LEU A 69 25.95 -20.29 49.21
N THR A 70 25.68 -20.61 47.94
CA THR A 70 25.39 -19.56 46.93
C THR A 70 24.18 -18.70 47.30
N GLY A 71 23.19 -19.26 47.99
CA GLY A 71 22.02 -18.50 48.46
C GLY A 71 22.29 -17.54 49.62
N SER A 72 23.49 -17.59 50.22
CA SER A 72 23.93 -16.65 51.27
C SER A 72 24.80 -15.51 50.74
N VAL A 73 25.08 -15.49 49.44
CA VAL A 73 25.89 -14.44 48.79
C VAL A 73 24.95 -13.42 48.16
N ASP A 74 24.95 -12.21 48.72
CA ASP A 74 24.26 -11.06 48.14
C ASP A 74 25.25 -10.21 47.33
N VAL A 75 25.17 -10.31 46.00
CA VAL A 75 26.09 -9.58 45.10
C VAL A 75 25.73 -8.10 45.02
N GLU A 76 24.46 -7.72 45.25
CA GLU A 76 24.03 -6.34 45.27
C GLU A 76 24.55 -5.64 46.54
N GLU A 77 24.44 -6.26 47.71
CA GLU A 77 25.01 -5.73 48.96
C GLU A 77 26.53 -5.56 48.85
N LEU A 78 27.22 -6.57 48.31
CA LEU A 78 28.66 -6.47 48.03
C LEU A 78 28.99 -5.29 47.13
N TRP A 79 28.21 -5.09 46.07
CA TRP A 79 28.38 -3.97 45.15
C TRP A 79 28.11 -2.63 45.83
N GLU A 80 27.07 -2.51 46.65
CA GLU A 80 26.76 -1.27 47.39
C GLU A 80 27.93 -0.82 48.28
N VAL A 81 28.67 -1.77 48.86
CA VAL A 81 29.84 -1.48 49.69
C VAL A 81 31.00 -0.90 48.88
N VAL A 82 31.21 -1.38 47.64
CA VAL A 82 32.40 -1.03 46.83
C VAL A 82 32.11 -0.16 45.60
N ARG A 83 30.85 0.22 45.33
CA ARG A 83 30.44 0.91 44.09
C ARG A 83 31.11 2.27 43.86
N ASP A 84 31.52 2.94 44.95
CA ASP A 84 32.23 4.22 44.90
C ASP A 84 33.76 4.04 44.80
N GLU A 85 34.25 2.81 44.91
CA GLU A 85 35.66 2.48 44.77
C GLU A 85 35.98 2.16 43.30
N SER A 86 36.86 2.95 42.69
CA SER A 86 37.32 2.70 41.30
C SER A 86 38.39 1.59 41.21
N THR A 87 38.49 0.73 42.22
CA THR A 87 39.60 -0.19 42.39
C THR A 87 39.22 -1.59 41.88
N ALA A 88 40.12 -2.21 41.14
CA ALA A 88 40.04 -3.61 40.76
C ALA A 88 40.15 -4.51 42.00
N LEU A 89 39.12 -5.32 42.26
CA LEU A 89 39.05 -6.24 43.39
C LEU A 89 39.31 -7.68 42.93
N THR A 90 40.02 -8.45 43.74
CA THR A 90 40.17 -9.89 43.55
C THR A 90 39.00 -10.64 44.20
N LEU A 91 38.86 -11.93 43.87
CA LEU A 91 37.89 -12.79 44.54
C LEU A 91 38.13 -12.87 46.06
N GLU A 92 39.39 -12.78 46.50
CA GLU A 92 39.74 -12.78 47.94
C GLU A 92 39.27 -11.49 48.62
N ASP A 93 39.46 -10.33 47.98
CA ASP A 93 39.00 -9.04 48.52
C ASP A 93 37.47 -9.05 48.71
N LEU A 94 36.73 -9.54 47.73
CA LEU A 94 35.27 -9.67 47.82
C LEU A 94 34.84 -10.72 48.87
N ALA A 95 35.57 -11.82 49.01
CA ALA A 95 35.27 -12.84 50.03
C ALA A 95 35.52 -12.32 51.45
N GLU A 96 36.55 -11.48 51.63
CA GLU A 96 36.84 -10.81 52.90
C GLU A 96 35.73 -9.82 53.29
N LEU A 97 35.14 -9.12 52.31
CA LEU A 97 33.99 -8.24 52.56
C LEU A 97 32.73 -9.01 53.01
N SER A 98 32.49 -10.20 52.47
CA SER A 98 31.32 -11.02 52.84
C SER A 98 31.47 -11.77 54.17
N TRP A 99 32.65 -12.33 54.47
CA TRP A 99 32.83 -13.24 55.61
C TRP A 99 33.99 -12.88 56.55
N GLY A 100 34.69 -11.76 56.30
CA GLY A 100 35.87 -11.35 57.04
C GLY A 100 37.13 -12.13 56.67
N GLN A 101 38.21 -11.91 57.43
CA GLN A 101 39.49 -12.59 57.21
C GLN A 101 39.35 -14.11 57.37
N GLY A 102 39.74 -14.86 56.34
CA GLY A 102 39.81 -16.32 56.37
C GLY A 102 38.58 -17.04 55.82
N ALA A 103 37.92 -16.49 54.80
CA ALA A 103 36.82 -17.15 54.09
C ALA A 103 37.19 -18.58 53.66
N GLU A 104 36.33 -19.53 54.01
CA GLU A 104 36.52 -20.94 53.69
C GLU A 104 36.55 -21.14 52.16
N ALA A 105 37.19 -22.22 51.70
CA ALA A 105 37.24 -22.50 50.27
C ALA A 105 35.85 -22.71 49.65
N SER A 106 34.89 -23.29 50.38
CA SER A 106 33.51 -23.48 49.94
C SER A 106 32.79 -22.13 49.76
N GLN A 107 33.04 -21.16 50.65
CA GLN A 107 32.53 -19.78 50.54
C GLN A 107 33.11 -19.05 49.33
N ARG A 108 34.44 -19.12 49.11
CA ARG A 108 35.09 -18.50 47.94
C ARG A 108 34.59 -19.07 46.62
N VAL A 109 34.35 -20.38 46.57
CA VAL A 109 33.75 -21.04 45.39
C VAL A 109 32.28 -20.62 45.23
N ALA A 110 31.52 -20.50 46.32
CA ALA A 110 30.14 -20.02 46.27
C ALA A 110 30.04 -18.58 45.73
N LEU A 111 30.90 -17.67 46.21
CA LEU A 111 31.00 -16.30 45.71
C LEU A 111 31.37 -16.26 44.22
N LEU A 112 32.37 -17.05 43.81
CA LEU A 112 32.76 -17.16 42.40
C LEU A 112 31.59 -17.61 41.52
N LEU A 113 30.81 -18.61 41.96
CA LEU A 113 29.63 -19.08 41.24
C LEU A 113 28.55 -17.99 41.14
N GLN A 114 28.32 -17.21 42.20
CA GLN A 114 27.33 -16.13 42.16
C GLN A 114 27.77 -14.94 41.32
N LEU A 115 29.03 -14.52 41.38
CA LEU A 115 29.56 -13.46 40.52
C LEU A 115 29.53 -13.83 39.02
N ASP A 116 29.60 -15.12 38.69
CA ASP A 116 29.45 -15.61 37.31
C ASP A 116 27.99 -15.60 36.82
N ARG A 117 27.03 -15.82 37.74
CA ARG A 117 25.58 -15.76 37.47
C ARG A 117 25.07 -14.32 37.39
N GLU A 118 25.51 -13.46 38.30
CA GLU A 118 25.05 -12.07 38.46
C GLU A 118 26.04 -11.06 37.89
N THR A 119 26.09 -11.00 36.56
CA THR A 119 26.98 -10.10 35.80
C THR A 119 26.53 -8.62 35.78
N LEU A 120 25.45 -8.30 36.51
CA LEU A 120 24.85 -6.96 36.52
C LEU A 120 25.74 -5.95 37.24
N TYR A 121 26.37 -6.34 38.34
CA TYR A 121 27.03 -5.41 39.26
C TYR A 121 28.53 -5.28 39.02
N PHE A 122 29.18 -6.35 38.54
CA PHE A 122 30.63 -6.39 38.33
C PHE A 122 31.01 -6.70 36.87
N VAL A 123 32.09 -6.10 36.41
CA VAL A 123 32.80 -6.51 35.18
C VAL A 123 33.93 -7.45 35.60
N ASN A 124 33.96 -8.66 35.04
CA ASN A 124 35.03 -9.63 35.29
C ASN A 124 36.02 -9.65 34.11
N GLU A 125 37.27 -9.27 34.38
CA GLU A 125 38.39 -9.39 33.45
C GLU A 125 39.46 -10.31 34.05
N LYS A 126 39.48 -11.58 33.62
CA LYS A 126 40.49 -12.58 34.04
C LYS A 126 40.62 -12.76 35.57
N GLY A 127 39.49 -12.76 36.29
CA GLY A 127 39.46 -12.96 37.75
C GLY A 127 39.63 -11.67 38.56
N VAL A 128 39.62 -10.52 37.88
CA VAL A 128 39.55 -9.20 38.48
C VAL A 128 38.14 -8.66 38.30
N TYR A 129 37.52 -8.25 39.40
CA TYR A 129 36.16 -7.74 39.46
C TYR A 129 36.19 -6.23 39.67
N THR A 130 35.64 -5.48 38.72
CA THR A 130 35.49 -4.03 38.82
C THR A 130 34.01 -3.70 39.04
N PRO A 131 33.63 -3.00 40.11
CA PRO A 131 32.24 -2.61 40.32
C PRO A 131 31.80 -1.62 39.23
N ARG A 132 30.57 -1.79 38.74
CA ARG A 132 29.96 -0.83 37.81
C ARG A 132 29.47 0.40 38.56
N SER A 133 29.42 1.56 37.90
CA SER A 133 28.79 2.75 38.48
C SER A 133 27.28 2.53 38.66
N GLU A 134 26.67 3.26 39.59
CA GLU A 134 25.21 3.27 39.80
C GLU A 134 24.44 3.57 38.51
N SER A 135 24.90 4.58 37.74
CA SER A 135 24.33 4.91 36.44
C SER A 135 24.39 3.75 35.45
N ALA A 136 25.50 2.99 35.42
CA ALA A 136 25.67 1.87 34.49
C ALA A 136 24.81 0.67 34.90
N VAL A 137 24.65 0.41 36.19
CA VAL A 137 23.74 -0.62 36.70
C VAL A 137 22.29 -0.27 36.35
N GLU A 138 21.88 0.98 36.59
CA GLU A 138 20.52 1.47 36.29
C GLU A 138 20.20 1.44 34.79
N GLU A 139 21.15 1.85 33.95
CA GLU A 139 21.04 1.74 32.49
C GLU A 139 20.87 0.28 32.03
N ILE A 140 21.61 -0.66 32.62
CA ILE A 140 21.48 -2.09 32.31
C ILE A 140 20.15 -2.64 32.81
N LYS A 141 19.71 -2.30 34.04
CA LYS A 141 18.41 -2.69 34.60
C LYS A 141 17.28 -2.20 33.68
N THR A 142 17.25 -0.90 33.37
CA THR A 142 16.27 -0.29 32.46
C THR A 142 16.27 -0.94 31.07
N ARG A 143 17.46 -1.20 30.51
CA ARG A 143 17.58 -1.87 29.21
C ARG A 143 17.03 -3.30 29.25
N ARG A 144 17.37 -4.09 30.26
CA ARG A 144 16.86 -5.46 30.44
C ARG A 144 15.35 -5.48 30.61
N GLU A 145 14.79 -4.56 31.40
CA GLU A 145 13.34 -4.42 31.56
C GLU A 145 12.64 -4.07 30.25
N ARG A 146 13.22 -3.15 29.46
CA ARG A 146 12.69 -2.79 28.15
C ARG A 146 12.78 -3.95 27.17
N GLU A 147 13.90 -4.67 27.12
CA GLU A 147 14.08 -5.87 26.29
C GLU A 147 13.07 -6.96 26.68
N ALA A 148 12.88 -7.21 27.98
CA ALA A 148 11.89 -8.15 28.48
C ALA A 148 10.46 -7.74 28.13
N ARG A 149 10.12 -6.45 28.25
CA ARG A 149 8.81 -5.91 27.85
C ARG A 149 8.60 -6.04 26.35
N ASN A 150 9.57 -5.67 25.53
CA ASN A 150 9.49 -5.80 24.08
C ASN A 150 9.34 -7.27 23.64
N ALA A 151 10.03 -8.19 24.30
CA ALA A 151 9.90 -9.63 24.06
C ALA A 151 8.50 -10.13 24.44
N HIS A 152 7.98 -9.71 25.59
CA HIS A 152 6.61 -10.01 26.01
C HIS A 152 5.57 -9.47 25.01
N ASP A 153 5.70 -8.21 24.59
CA ASP A 153 4.84 -7.56 23.61
C ASP A 153 4.86 -8.30 22.26
N ALA A 154 6.04 -8.77 21.83
CA ALA A 154 6.21 -9.54 20.60
C ALA A 154 5.51 -10.90 20.68
N THR A 155 5.71 -11.66 21.77
CA THR A 155 5.01 -12.93 22.00
C THR A 155 3.50 -12.72 22.06
N ALA A 156 3.02 -11.74 22.84
CA ALA A 156 1.60 -11.46 22.98
C ALA A 156 0.93 -11.08 21.65
N LEU A 157 1.63 -10.33 20.78
CA LEU A 157 1.10 -10.00 19.46
C LEU A 157 1.01 -11.25 18.56
N VAL A 158 2.04 -12.09 18.54
CA VAL A 158 2.04 -13.31 17.71
C VAL A 158 0.97 -14.29 18.18
N ASP A 159 0.79 -14.44 19.50
CA ASP A 159 -0.26 -15.28 20.07
C ASP A 159 -1.65 -14.77 19.67
N ALA A 160 -1.90 -13.46 19.82
CA ALA A 160 -3.17 -12.84 19.42
C ALA A 160 -3.46 -13.03 17.92
N LEU A 161 -2.48 -12.77 17.06
CA LEU A 161 -2.62 -12.98 15.61
C LEU A 161 -2.90 -14.45 15.26
N THR A 162 -2.28 -15.39 15.96
CA THR A 162 -2.50 -16.83 15.77
C THR A 162 -3.91 -17.25 16.20
N GLU A 163 -4.48 -16.58 17.20
CA GLU A 163 -5.86 -16.73 17.66
C GLU A 163 -6.88 -15.99 16.77
N GLY A 164 -6.44 -15.26 15.75
CA GLY A 164 -7.30 -14.49 14.85
C GLY A 164 -7.88 -13.23 15.49
N GLN A 165 -7.12 -12.58 16.37
CA GLN A 165 -7.53 -11.35 17.05
C GLN A 165 -6.38 -10.35 17.19
N LEU A 166 -6.72 -9.10 17.48
CA LEU A 166 -5.76 -8.09 17.90
C LEU A 166 -5.82 -7.90 19.43
N PRO A 167 -4.69 -7.55 20.07
CA PRO A 167 -4.73 -7.12 21.47
C PRO A 167 -5.69 -5.94 21.65
N PRO A 168 -6.54 -5.92 22.70
CA PRO A 168 -7.58 -4.90 22.87
C PRO A 168 -7.00 -3.49 23.06
N GLU A 169 -5.85 -3.39 23.72
CA GLU A 169 -5.04 -2.17 23.81
C GLU A 169 -3.62 -2.51 23.38
N MET A 170 -3.21 -2.02 22.20
CA MET A 170 -1.86 -2.27 21.69
C MET A 170 -0.86 -1.27 22.26
N THR A 171 0.27 -1.78 22.76
CA THR A 171 1.42 -0.94 23.12
C THR A 171 2.01 -0.26 21.88
N PRO A 172 2.76 0.85 22.03
CA PRO A 172 3.48 1.46 20.90
C PRO A 172 4.44 0.48 20.19
N HIS A 173 5.00 -0.48 20.93
CA HIS A 173 5.88 -1.50 20.34
C HIS A 173 5.07 -2.51 19.51
N GLN A 174 3.91 -2.96 20.00
CA GLN A 174 3.02 -3.85 19.24
C GLN A 174 2.50 -3.19 17.96
N GLN A 175 2.16 -1.90 17.99
CA GLN A 175 1.77 -1.15 16.78
C GLN A 175 2.89 -1.12 15.73
N ILE A 176 4.15 -0.94 16.16
CA ILE A 176 5.32 -1.00 15.28
C ILE A 176 5.46 -2.40 14.68
N LEU A 177 5.35 -3.45 15.49
CA LEU A 177 5.46 -4.83 15.01
C LEU A 177 4.34 -5.18 14.03
N LEU A 178 3.09 -4.81 14.32
CA LEU A 178 1.95 -5.02 13.42
C LEU A 178 2.17 -4.32 12.08
N ARG A 179 2.65 -3.06 12.10
CA ARG A 179 3.03 -2.35 10.88
C ARG A 179 4.15 -3.05 10.11
N ASP A 180 5.13 -3.62 10.80
CA ASP A 180 6.20 -4.38 10.15
C ASP A 180 5.68 -5.68 9.52
N VAL A 181 4.78 -6.40 10.21
CA VAL A 181 4.11 -7.61 9.68
C VAL A 181 3.29 -7.25 8.44
N ARG A 182 2.51 -6.17 8.49
CA ARG A 182 1.75 -5.62 7.34
C ARG A 182 2.67 -5.30 6.16
N GLY A 183 3.73 -4.54 6.40
CA GLY A 183 4.69 -4.17 5.35
C GLY A 183 5.39 -5.39 4.74
N PHE A 184 5.68 -6.43 5.53
CA PHE A 184 6.24 -7.68 5.01
C PHE A 184 5.22 -8.50 4.22
N ALA A 185 3.96 -8.58 4.65
CA ALA A 185 2.90 -9.25 3.88
C ALA A 185 2.73 -8.60 2.50
N VAL A 186 2.77 -7.27 2.44
CA VAL A 186 2.62 -6.49 1.20
C VAL A 186 3.84 -6.61 0.30
N HIS A 187 5.06 -6.30 0.81
CA HIS A 187 6.25 -6.15 -0.04
C HIS A 187 7.17 -7.38 -0.06
N GLY A 188 6.91 -8.39 0.78
CA GLY A 188 7.72 -9.60 0.88
C GLY A 188 9.19 -9.29 1.17
N ASP A 189 10.08 -9.91 0.40
CA ASP A 189 11.52 -9.74 0.53
C ASP A 189 12.02 -8.31 0.21
N ASN A 190 11.21 -7.48 -0.45
CA ASN A 190 11.54 -6.07 -0.68
C ASN A 190 11.30 -5.19 0.56
N TYR A 191 10.66 -5.72 1.61
CA TYR A 191 10.43 -4.98 2.84
C TYR A 191 11.72 -4.87 3.68
N THR A 192 12.13 -3.64 4.02
CA THR A 192 13.42 -3.36 4.70
C THR A 192 13.55 -4.11 6.04
N ARG A 193 12.45 -4.32 6.77
CA ARG A 193 12.45 -5.04 8.07
C ARG A 193 12.02 -6.50 7.97
N GLY A 194 12.02 -7.09 6.77
CA GLY A 194 11.66 -8.48 6.53
C GLY A 194 12.36 -9.51 7.42
N PRO A 195 13.69 -9.42 7.67
CA PRO A 195 14.37 -10.36 8.57
C PRO A 195 13.85 -10.34 10.02
N ALA A 196 13.44 -9.17 10.52
CA ALA A 196 12.88 -9.04 11.86
C ALA A 196 11.50 -9.70 11.94
N VAL A 197 10.66 -9.54 10.91
CA VAL A 197 9.35 -10.20 10.82
C VAL A 197 9.50 -11.71 10.69
N LYS A 198 10.43 -12.19 9.86
CA LYS A 198 10.74 -13.63 9.76
C LYS A 198 11.17 -14.21 11.10
N SER A 199 11.94 -13.47 11.90
CA SER A 199 12.32 -13.88 13.26
C SER A 199 11.13 -13.84 14.23
N LEU A 200 10.24 -12.86 14.11
CA LEU A 200 9.04 -12.71 14.94
C LEU A 200 8.07 -13.88 14.72
N LEU A 201 7.84 -14.26 13.46
CA LEU A 201 6.92 -15.33 13.07
C LEU A 201 7.57 -16.73 13.10
N ASN A 202 8.84 -16.81 13.49
CA ASN A 202 9.56 -18.08 13.55
C ASN A 202 8.94 -18.99 14.63
N GLY A 203 8.46 -20.17 14.22
CA GLY A 203 7.82 -21.13 15.11
C GLY A 203 6.29 -21.16 15.03
N VAL A 204 5.65 -20.21 14.33
CA VAL A 204 4.23 -20.30 13.99
C VAL A 204 4.08 -21.37 12.90
N GLN A 205 3.42 -22.48 13.24
CA GLN A 205 3.20 -23.59 12.30
C GLN A 205 1.84 -23.48 11.62
N ARG A 206 1.85 -23.26 10.30
CA ARG A 206 0.70 -23.45 9.41
C ARG A 206 1.08 -24.34 8.24
N ALA A 207 0.09 -24.73 7.44
CA ALA A 207 0.27 -25.54 6.25
C ALA A 207 1.12 -24.84 5.16
N THR A 208 1.21 -23.51 5.20
CA THR A 208 1.96 -22.68 4.27
C THR A 208 3.45 -22.64 4.64
N GLY A 209 4.32 -23.07 3.70
CA GLY A 209 5.78 -22.98 3.83
C GLY A 209 6.36 -21.59 3.50
N ASP A 210 5.52 -20.67 3.01
CA ASP A 210 5.89 -19.30 2.68
C ASP A 210 5.53 -18.36 3.85
N ILE A 211 6.56 -17.71 4.43
CA ILE A 211 6.39 -16.79 5.56
C ILE A 211 5.63 -15.53 5.14
N GLN A 212 5.73 -15.10 3.87
CA GLN A 212 4.97 -13.94 3.40
C GLN A 212 3.47 -14.26 3.37
N GLN A 213 3.10 -15.43 2.83
CA GLN A 213 1.72 -15.89 2.85
C GLN A 213 1.21 -16.09 4.28
N LEU A 214 2.03 -16.66 5.16
CA LEU A 214 1.68 -16.78 6.58
C LEU A 214 1.38 -15.42 7.22
N ALA A 215 2.22 -14.41 6.97
CA ALA A 215 1.98 -13.06 7.49
C ALA A 215 0.65 -12.49 6.98
N PHE A 216 0.34 -12.68 5.69
CA PHE A 216 -0.94 -12.28 5.11
C PHE A 216 -2.11 -13.00 5.77
N ASP A 217 -2.07 -14.34 5.87
CA ASP A 217 -3.14 -15.16 6.45
C ASP A 217 -3.43 -14.77 7.91
N LEU A 218 -2.39 -14.48 8.70
CA LEU A 218 -2.54 -14.03 10.09
C LEU A 218 -3.23 -12.67 10.18
N LEU A 219 -2.94 -11.75 9.26
CA LEU A 219 -3.58 -10.44 9.20
C LEU A 219 -5.04 -10.55 8.75
N VAL A 220 -5.35 -11.49 7.84
CA VAL A 220 -6.72 -11.78 7.42
C VAL A 220 -7.54 -12.34 8.59
N ASP A 221 -7.00 -13.34 9.28
CA ASP A 221 -7.68 -13.95 10.42
C ASP A 221 -7.92 -12.96 11.57
N ALA A 222 -6.96 -12.05 11.80
CA ALA A 222 -7.08 -10.98 12.79
C ALA A 222 -7.98 -9.80 12.36
N GLY A 223 -8.54 -9.84 11.14
CA GLY A 223 -9.40 -8.78 10.60
C GLY A 223 -8.65 -7.49 10.24
N VAL A 224 -7.33 -7.54 10.08
CA VAL A 224 -6.50 -6.41 9.63
C VAL A 224 -6.54 -6.27 8.12
N PHE A 225 -6.55 -7.41 7.42
CA PHE A 225 -6.74 -7.50 5.98
C PHE A 225 -8.04 -8.23 5.67
N SER A 226 -8.60 -7.97 4.49
CA SER A 226 -9.59 -8.88 3.91
C SER A 226 -8.90 -10.02 3.15
N PRO A 227 -9.58 -11.17 2.91
CA PRO A 227 -9.05 -12.23 2.05
C PRO A 227 -8.68 -11.74 0.64
N ASP A 228 -9.38 -10.71 0.17
CA ASP A 228 -9.22 -10.09 -1.16
C ASP A 228 -8.59 -8.68 -1.03
N GLU A 229 -7.72 -8.48 -0.04
CA GLU A 229 -7.05 -7.19 0.19
C GLU A 229 -6.29 -6.75 -1.07
N PRO A 230 -6.53 -5.54 -1.61
CA PRO A 230 -5.88 -5.07 -2.82
C PRO A 230 -4.47 -4.56 -2.52
N LEU A 231 -3.56 -5.49 -2.24
CA LEU A 231 -2.16 -5.22 -1.84
C LEU A 231 -1.42 -4.33 -2.85
N GLU A 232 -1.81 -4.38 -4.13
CA GLU A 232 -1.26 -3.55 -5.20
C GLU A 232 -1.45 -2.05 -4.93
N LEU A 233 -2.56 -1.63 -4.32
CA LEU A 233 -2.78 -0.22 -3.98
C LEU A 233 -1.71 0.28 -3.01
N GLU A 234 -1.41 -0.52 -1.98
CA GLU A 234 -0.37 -0.18 -1.02
C GLU A 234 1.03 -0.26 -1.63
N ARG A 235 1.30 -1.27 -2.47
CA ARG A 235 2.59 -1.42 -3.17
C ARG A 235 2.92 -0.21 -4.03
N GLU A 236 1.94 0.32 -4.74
CA GLU A 236 2.06 1.50 -5.59
C GLU A 236 1.91 2.82 -4.79
N GLY A 237 1.64 2.75 -3.49
CA GLY A 237 1.51 3.92 -2.62
C GLY A 237 0.27 4.78 -2.92
N ILE A 238 -0.79 4.16 -3.43
CA ILE A 238 -2.02 4.82 -3.83
C ILE A 238 -2.83 5.17 -2.57
N PRO A 239 -3.04 6.47 -2.28
CA PRO A 239 -3.80 6.88 -1.11
C PRO A 239 -5.29 6.60 -1.31
N GLU A 240 -5.89 5.86 -0.38
CA GLU A 240 -7.33 5.60 -0.41
C GLU A 240 -8.11 6.70 0.32
N GLU A 241 -7.61 7.12 1.49
CA GLU A 241 -8.22 8.17 2.31
C GLU A 241 -7.84 9.57 1.83
N PHE A 242 -8.78 10.51 1.89
CA PHE A 242 -8.53 11.92 1.60
C PHE A 242 -7.98 12.63 2.85
N PRO A 243 -7.00 13.55 2.70
CA PRO A 243 -6.59 14.43 3.79
C PRO A 243 -7.76 15.29 4.31
N GLU A 244 -7.83 15.55 5.62
CA GLU A 244 -8.94 16.33 6.21
C GLU A 244 -9.06 17.75 5.62
N ALA A 245 -7.95 18.34 5.16
CA ALA A 245 -7.97 19.63 4.47
C ALA A 245 -8.78 19.58 3.16
N ALA A 246 -8.60 18.52 2.35
CA ALA A 246 -9.34 18.32 1.11
C ALA A 246 -10.83 18.02 1.41
N LEU A 247 -11.12 17.22 2.43
CA LEU A 247 -12.51 16.96 2.86
C LEU A 247 -13.22 18.23 3.36
N THR A 248 -12.51 19.07 4.11
CA THR A 248 -13.06 20.34 4.60
C THR A 248 -13.38 21.28 3.43
N GLU A 249 -12.49 21.40 2.45
CA GLU A 249 -12.75 22.17 1.24
C GLU A 249 -13.91 21.60 0.43
N ALA A 250 -13.97 20.28 0.20
CA ALA A 250 -15.04 19.61 -0.52
C ALA A 250 -16.43 19.92 0.05
N ARG A 251 -16.57 19.85 1.38
CA ARG A 251 -17.82 20.18 2.08
C ARG A 251 -18.21 21.65 1.96
N ALA A 252 -17.25 22.53 1.69
CA ALA A 252 -17.46 23.96 1.54
C ALA A 252 -17.68 24.40 0.08
N VAL A 253 -17.54 23.49 -0.90
CA VAL A 253 -17.79 23.81 -2.32
C VAL A 253 -19.26 24.23 -2.50
N ASP A 254 -19.43 25.45 -2.99
CA ASP A 254 -20.72 26.05 -3.28
C ASP A 254 -20.74 26.59 -4.71
N ASP A 255 -21.63 26.02 -5.51
CA ASP A 255 -21.84 26.37 -6.92
C ASP A 255 -22.92 27.46 -7.12
N THR A 256 -23.63 27.86 -6.07
CA THR A 256 -24.79 28.78 -6.19
C THR A 256 -24.45 30.13 -6.80
N ILE A 257 -23.29 30.71 -6.43
CA ILE A 257 -22.82 31.98 -6.99
C ILE A 257 -22.51 31.80 -8.48
N ALA A 258 -21.87 30.70 -8.87
CA ALA A 258 -21.51 30.43 -10.25
C ALA A 258 -22.75 30.11 -11.11
N VAL A 259 -23.75 29.44 -10.54
CA VAL A 259 -25.06 29.21 -11.19
C VAL A 259 -25.81 30.52 -11.41
N ALA A 260 -25.68 31.49 -10.51
CA ALA A 260 -26.30 32.81 -10.63
C ALA A 260 -25.49 33.83 -11.47
N ASP A 261 -24.33 33.43 -12.01
CA ASP A 261 -23.45 34.32 -12.78
C ASP A 261 -24.06 34.66 -14.16
N GLU A 262 -24.44 35.92 -14.35
CA GLU A 262 -24.99 36.43 -15.62
C GLU A 262 -24.02 36.34 -16.81
N ASN A 263 -22.72 36.11 -16.57
CA ASN A 263 -21.74 35.89 -17.64
C ASN A 263 -21.81 34.48 -18.23
N ARG A 264 -22.48 33.54 -17.57
CA ARG A 264 -22.73 32.20 -18.10
C ARG A 264 -23.97 32.22 -18.97
N VAL A 265 -23.91 31.51 -20.10
CA VAL A 265 -25.09 31.34 -20.96
C VAL A 265 -26.07 30.40 -20.26
N ASP A 266 -27.28 30.88 -20.01
CA ASP A 266 -28.38 30.05 -19.53
C ASP A 266 -28.89 29.14 -20.66
N LEU A 267 -28.67 27.84 -20.50
CA LEU A 267 -29.14 26.77 -21.37
C LEU A 267 -30.11 25.83 -20.63
N THR A 268 -30.63 26.25 -19.48
CA THR A 268 -31.50 25.41 -18.64
C THR A 268 -32.87 25.14 -19.25
N SER A 269 -33.23 25.79 -20.37
CA SER A 269 -34.44 25.51 -21.15
C SER A 269 -34.22 24.51 -22.28
N GLU A 270 -32.97 24.19 -22.62
CA GLU A 270 -32.65 23.27 -23.71
C GLU A 270 -32.85 21.82 -23.27
N PRO A 271 -33.57 20.97 -24.02
CA PRO A 271 -33.78 19.56 -23.67
C PRO A 271 -32.43 18.84 -23.55
N THR A 272 -32.02 18.56 -22.32
CA THR A 272 -30.67 18.07 -22.02
C THR A 272 -30.73 16.71 -21.33
N VAL A 273 -29.87 15.78 -21.73
CA VAL A 273 -29.84 14.41 -21.19
C VAL A 273 -28.41 13.96 -20.90
N THR A 274 -28.23 13.25 -19.79
CA THR A 274 -27.00 12.52 -19.46
C THR A 274 -27.21 11.04 -19.76
N ILE A 275 -26.22 10.36 -20.35
CA ILE A 275 -26.32 8.94 -20.73
C ILE A 275 -25.08 8.19 -20.25
N ASP A 276 -25.26 7.30 -19.28
CA ASP A 276 -24.17 6.61 -18.59
C ASP A 276 -24.47 5.12 -18.36
N ASP A 277 -23.51 4.39 -17.78
CA ASP A 277 -23.77 3.06 -17.25
C ASP A 277 -24.72 3.13 -16.03
N ALA A 278 -25.53 2.09 -15.85
CA ALA A 278 -26.41 1.98 -14.69
C ALA A 278 -25.62 2.13 -13.36
N GLY A 279 -26.10 3.00 -12.47
CA GLY A 279 -25.45 3.30 -11.18
C GLY A 279 -24.35 4.36 -11.25
N THR A 280 -24.12 5.00 -12.39
CA THR A 280 -23.20 6.15 -12.48
C THR A 280 -23.78 7.36 -11.77
N GLU A 281 -23.00 7.92 -10.84
CA GLU A 281 -23.36 9.14 -10.10
C GLU A 281 -22.47 10.33 -10.46
N ASP A 282 -21.26 10.07 -10.93
CA ASP A 282 -20.24 11.03 -11.38
C ASP A 282 -20.42 11.42 -12.86
N ARG A 283 -21.54 12.08 -13.18
CA ARG A 283 -21.92 12.44 -14.55
C ARG A 283 -21.17 13.68 -15.02
N ASP A 284 -20.15 13.46 -15.86
CA ASP A 284 -19.27 14.50 -16.40
C ASP A 284 -19.92 15.28 -17.56
N ASP A 285 -20.72 14.59 -18.38
CA ASP A 285 -21.17 15.09 -19.68
C ASP A 285 -22.67 14.93 -19.92
N ALA A 286 -23.24 15.87 -20.68
CA ALA A 286 -24.62 15.84 -21.15
C ALA A 286 -24.73 16.32 -22.60
N LEU A 287 -25.79 15.88 -23.29
CA LEU A 287 -26.10 16.26 -24.66
C LEU A 287 -27.44 16.97 -24.74
N SER A 288 -27.54 17.98 -25.61
CA SER A 288 -28.81 18.61 -25.98
C SER A 288 -28.92 18.77 -27.50
N LEU A 289 -30.15 18.87 -27.99
CA LEU A 289 -30.44 19.13 -29.39
C LEU A 289 -31.59 20.12 -29.54
N ASP A 290 -31.32 21.20 -30.28
CA ASP A 290 -32.32 22.09 -30.87
C ASP A 290 -32.25 21.97 -32.40
N VAL A 291 -33.39 21.70 -33.05
CA VAL A 291 -33.47 21.66 -34.51
C VAL A 291 -34.24 22.88 -34.97
N ASP A 292 -33.54 23.80 -35.65
CA ASP A 292 -34.22 24.99 -36.14
C ASP A 292 -35.06 24.67 -37.40
N GLY A 293 -36.07 25.51 -37.65
CA GLY A 293 -37.01 25.33 -38.76
C GLY A 293 -36.38 25.40 -40.17
N ALA A 294 -35.06 25.61 -40.28
CA ALA A 294 -34.31 25.65 -41.53
C ALA A 294 -33.44 24.40 -41.76
N GLY A 295 -33.57 23.35 -40.93
CA GLY A 295 -32.79 22.11 -41.07
C GLY A 295 -31.38 22.19 -40.46
N VAL A 296 -31.12 23.16 -39.58
CA VAL A 296 -29.86 23.23 -38.85
C VAL A 296 -30.03 22.56 -37.49
N TYR A 297 -29.18 21.57 -37.22
CA TYR A 297 -29.11 20.87 -35.94
C TYR A 297 -28.12 21.59 -35.04
N ARG A 298 -28.57 22.06 -33.88
CA ARG A 298 -27.74 22.71 -32.87
C ARG A 298 -27.54 21.73 -31.72
N VAL A 299 -26.35 21.13 -31.69
CA VAL A 299 -25.98 20.16 -30.67
C VAL A 299 -25.22 20.88 -29.56
N GLY A 300 -25.67 20.74 -28.33
CA GLY A 300 -24.91 21.10 -27.14
C GLY A 300 -24.20 19.88 -26.56
N ILE A 301 -22.90 20.01 -26.33
CA ILE A 301 -22.11 19.06 -25.55
C ILE A 301 -21.66 19.79 -24.28
N HIS A 302 -22.22 19.40 -23.15
CA HIS A 302 -22.10 20.11 -21.88
C HIS A 302 -21.21 19.31 -20.95
N ILE A 303 -20.02 19.84 -20.63
CA ILE A 303 -19.11 19.20 -19.69
C ILE A 303 -19.15 19.96 -18.38
N THR A 304 -19.23 19.26 -17.25
CA THR A 304 -19.19 19.91 -15.93
C THR A 304 -17.96 20.80 -15.75
N ASP A 305 -18.15 21.96 -15.14
CA ASP A 305 -17.11 22.97 -14.95
C ASP A 305 -16.36 22.76 -13.63
N ALA A 306 -15.67 21.63 -13.52
CA ALA A 306 -14.91 21.27 -12.30
C ALA A 306 -13.81 22.30 -11.98
N GLY A 307 -13.22 22.95 -13.00
CA GLY A 307 -12.19 23.98 -12.83
C GLY A 307 -12.70 25.26 -12.17
N THR A 308 -14.01 25.52 -12.19
CA THR A 308 -14.62 26.60 -11.39
C THR A 308 -14.90 26.14 -9.94
N LEU A 309 -15.21 24.86 -9.74
CA LEU A 309 -15.48 24.29 -8.41
C LEU A 309 -14.21 24.11 -7.57
N ILE A 310 -13.08 23.84 -8.24
CA ILE A 310 -11.80 23.54 -7.61
C ILE A 310 -10.81 24.66 -7.99
N SER A 311 -10.40 25.43 -7.00
CA SER A 311 -9.47 26.53 -7.24
C SER A 311 -8.03 26.02 -7.37
N PRO A 312 -7.24 26.49 -8.35
CA PRO A 312 -5.84 26.12 -8.47
C PRO A 312 -5.05 26.40 -7.19
N GLY A 313 -4.26 25.41 -6.74
CA GLY A 313 -3.46 25.46 -5.52
C GLY A 313 -4.23 25.21 -4.21
N SER A 314 -5.53 24.88 -4.25
CA SER A 314 -6.29 24.49 -3.07
C SER A 314 -5.93 23.07 -2.59
N ALA A 315 -6.39 22.67 -1.40
CA ALA A 315 -6.16 21.31 -0.90
C ALA A 315 -6.80 20.25 -1.81
N LEU A 316 -7.95 20.53 -2.42
CA LEU A 316 -8.58 19.67 -3.44
C LEU A 316 -7.74 19.55 -4.71
N ASP A 317 -7.23 20.66 -5.23
CA ASP A 317 -6.39 20.68 -6.44
C ASP A 317 -5.11 19.85 -6.24
N ILE A 318 -4.42 20.06 -5.12
CA ILE A 318 -3.19 19.33 -4.75
C ILE A 318 -3.46 17.82 -4.61
N GLU A 319 -4.58 17.44 -4.01
CA GLU A 319 -4.93 16.03 -3.85
C GLU A 319 -5.38 15.39 -5.18
N ALA A 320 -6.09 16.13 -6.03
CA ALA A 320 -6.47 15.68 -7.37
C ALA A 320 -5.23 15.48 -8.27
N ASP A 321 -4.27 16.40 -8.25
CA ASP A 321 -2.96 16.28 -8.93
C ASP A 321 -2.19 15.05 -8.44
N ARG A 322 -2.19 14.81 -7.12
CA ARG A 322 -1.53 13.64 -6.53
C ARG A 322 -2.18 12.32 -6.99
N ARG A 323 -3.51 12.28 -7.12
CA ARG A 323 -4.26 11.09 -7.53
C ARG A 323 -4.30 10.88 -9.04
N MET A 324 -4.25 11.95 -9.83
CA MET A 324 -4.36 12.05 -11.30
C MET A 324 -5.66 11.52 -11.93
N ALA A 325 -6.25 10.44 -11.40
CA ALA A 325 -7.45 9.83 -11.92
C ALA A 325 -8.20 9.01 -10.86
N THR A 326 -9.49 8.76 -11.11
CA THR A 326 -10.24 7.76 -10.35
C THR A 326 -9.84 6.36 -10.81
N LEU A 327 -9.51 5.47 -9.87
CA LEU A 327 -9.24 4.06 -10.14
C LEU A 327 -10.51 3.24 -9.95
N TYR A 328 -10.79 2.36 -10.90
CA TYR A 328 -11.95 1.48 -10.88
C TYR A 328 -11.45 0.04 -10.66
N LEU A 329 -11.73 -0.50 -9.48
CA LEU A 329 -11.49 -1.91 -9.12
C LEU A 329 -12.82 -2.66 -9.22
N PRO A 330 -12.81 -4.00 -9.37
CA PRO A 330 -14.03 -4.80 -9.37
C PRO A 330 -14.89 -4.62 -8.10
N GLU A 331 -14.25 -4.42 -6.96
CA GLU A 331 -14.90 -4.33 -5.64
C GLU A 331 -15.30 -2.90 -5.28
N ARG A 332 -14.51 -1.91 -5.72
CA ARG A 332 -14.69 -0.49 -5.33
C ARG A 332 -14.04 0.50 -6.28
N LYS A 333 -14.37 1.78 -6.11
CA LYS A 333 -13.67 2.91 -6.75
C LYS A 333 -12.72 3.56 -5.75
N VAL A 334 -11.53 3.97 -6.19
CA VAL A 334 -10.66 4.91 -5.47
C VAL A 334 -10.77 6.26 -6.18
N PRO A 335 -11.61 7.19 -5.67
CA PRO A 335 -11.94 8.41 -6.40
C PRO A 335 -10.79 9.43 -6.39
N MET A 336 -10.68 10.18 -7.49
CA MET A 336 -9.79 11.35 -7.60
C MET A 336 -10.24 12.51 -6.71
N LEU A 337 -11.57 12.69 -6.61
CA LEU A 337 -12.20 13.80 -5.88
C LEU A 337 -13.18 13.26 -4.83
N PRO A 338 -13.31 13.90 -3.66
CA PRO A 338 -14.34 13.56 -2.67
C PRO A 338 -15.75 13.57 -3.26
N SER A 339 -16.66 12.77 -2.70
CA SER A 339 -18.02 12.59 -3.23
C SER A 339 -18.85 13.87 -3.20
N GLU A 340 -18.60 14.77 -2.26
CA GLU A 340 -19.24 16.09 -2.21
C GLU A 340 -18.98 16.90 -3.49
N VAL A 341 -17.86 16.64 -4.17
CA VAL A 341 -17.54 17.24 -5.47
C VAL A 341 -17.92 16.30 -6.62
N SER A 342 -17.43 15.06 -6.63
CA SER A 342 -17.56 14.16 -7.79
C SER A 342 -18.98 13.66 -8.04
N THR A 343 -19.75 13.32 -7.01
CA THR A 343 -21.11 12.76 -7.20
C THR A 343 -22.22 13.74 -6.83
N SER A 344 -21.89 14.85 -6.18
CA SER A 344 -22.85 15.89 -5.79
C SER A 344 -22.73 17.16 -6.63
N LYS A 345 -21.82 18.09 -6.25
CA LYS A 345 -21.79 19.45 -6.83
C LYS A 345 -21.25 19.50 -8.26
N GLY A 346 -20.29 18.65 -8.58
CA GLY A 346 -19.71 18.53 -9.91
C GLY A 346 -20.53 17.64 -10.85
N SER A 347 -21.37 16.76 -10.34
CA SER A 347 -22.20 15.89 -11.19
C SER A 347 -23.35 16.66 -11.83
N LEU A 348 -23.58 16.42 -13.13
CA LEU A 348 -24.73 16.93 -13.90
C LEU A 348 -26.04 16.20 -13.52
N GLN A 349 -26.44 16.33 -12.25
CA GLN A 349 -27.61 15.65 -11.69
C GLN A 349 -28.92 16.08 -12.35
N GLU A 350 -29.82 15.11 -12.55
CA GLU A 350 -31.15 15.34 -13.12
C GLU A 350 -31.95 16.39 -12.31
N GLY A 351 -32.62 17.28 -13.02
CA GLY A 351 -33.51 18.31 -12.49
C GLY A 351 -32.81 19.49 -11.82
N GLN A 352 -31.48 19.49 -11.72
CA GLN A 352 -30.75 20.54 -11.02
C GLN A 352 -29.92 21.41 -11.98
N PRO A 353 -29.98 22.75 -11.84
CA PRO A 353 -29.06 23.63 -12.54
C PRO A 353 -27.61 23.34 -12.12
N ARG A 354 -26.72 23.22 -13.11
CA ARG A 354 -25.29 22.96 -12.93
C ARG A 354 -24.47 23.82 -13.87
N ILE A 355 -23.30 24.25 -13.39
CA ILE A 355 -22.34 24.95 -14.24
C ILE A 355 -21.64 23.97 -15.17
N ALA A 356 -21.47 24.40 -16.42
CA ALA A 356 -20.82 23.61 -17.44
C ALA A 356 -19.95 24.50 -18.34
N LEU A 357 -18.95 23.90 -18.96
CA LEU A 357 -18.28 24.40 -20.14
C LEU A 357 -18.91 23.70 -21.36
N SER A 358 -19.72 24.45 -22.10
CA SER A 358 -20.48 23.92 -23.23
C SER A 358 -19.79 24.16 -24.56
N LEU A 359 -19.75 23.13 -25.39
CA LEU A 359 -19.45 23.21 -26.81
C LEU A 359 -20.77 23.19 -27.59
N LEU A 360 -21.11 24.30 -28.24
CA LEU A 360 -22.30 24.42 -29.07
C LEU A 360 -21.89 24.29 -30.54
N VAL A 361 -22.38 23.26 -31.23
CA VAL A 361 -22.00 22.90 -32.60
C VAL A 361 -23.22 22.95 -33.50
N ARG A 362 -23.09 23.59 -34.66
CA ARG A 362 -24.14 23.64 -35.69
C ARG A 362 -23.82 22.67 -36.80
N PHE A 363 -24.78 21.82 -37.16
CA PHE A 363 -24.70 20.91 -38.29
C PHE A 363 -25.74 21.23 -39.36
N ASP A 364 -25.38 21.01 -40.61
CA ASP A 364 -26.33 21.08 -41.73
C ASP A 364 -27.09 19.75 -41.93
N ASP A 365 -28.00 19.74 -42.91
CA ASP A 365 -28.71 18.54 -43.35
C ASP A 365 -27.78 17.44 -43.89
N ALA A 366 -26.52 17.72 -44.23
CA ALA A 366 -25.54 16.70 -44.58
C ALA A 366 -24.74 16.20 -43.35
N ARG A 367 -25.13 16.63 -42.14
CA ARG A 367 -24.46 16.33 -40.86
C ARG A 367 -23.01 16.81 -40.86
N GLN A 368 -22.71 17.86 -41.62
CA GLN A 368 -21.42 18.53 -41.65
C GLN A 368 -21.41 19.66 -40.62
N VAL A 369 -20.28 19.86 -39.96
CA VAL A 369 -20.10 20.99 -39.04
C VAL A 369 -20.09 22.29 -39.84
N LEU A 370 -21.01 23.20 -39.52
CA LEU A 370 -21.09 24.55 -40.07
C LEU A 370 -20.23 25.53 -39.27
N ASP A 371 -20.43 25.56 -37.95
CA ASP A 371 -19.68 26.36 -37.00
C ASP A 371 -19.78 25.75 -35.59
N TRP A 372 -18.97 26.26 -34.66
CA TRP A 372 -19.03 25.90 -33.26
C TRP A 372 -18.48 27.00 -32.36
N LYS A 373 -18.84 26.97 -31.08
CA LYS A 373 -18.27 27.85 -30.04
C LYS A 373 -18.21 27.17 -28.68
N VAL A 374 -17.24 27.59 -27.87
CA VAL A 374 -17.10 27.20 -26.47
C VAL A 374 -17.63 28.33 -25.59
N THR A 375 -18.43 28.00 -24.58
CA THR A 375 -18.97 28.99 -23.65
C THR A 375 -19.14 28.40 -22.24
N PRO A 376 -18.78 29.14 -21.18
CA PRO A 376 -19.32 28.90 -19.86
C PRO A 376 -20.84 29.00 -19.91
N SER A 377 -21.53 28.09 -19.23
CA SER A 377 -22.98 27.95 -19.27
C SER A 377 -23.54 27.42 -17.96
N VAL A 378 -24.85 27.54 -17.80
CA VAL A 378 -25.65 26.82 -16.82
C VAL A 378 -26.61 25.91 -17.57
N VAL A 379 -26.62 24.62 -17.23
CA VAL A 379 -27.46 23.59 -17.85
C VAL A 379 -28.31 22.92 -16.79
N ARG A 380 -29.41 22.28 -17.20
CA ARG A 380 -30.20 21.41 -16.33
C ARG A 380 -30.47 20.13 -17.10
N SER A 381 -29.95 19.01 -16.62
CA SER A 381 -30.28 17.70 -17.20
C SER A 381 -31.75 17.40 -16.91
N ASP A 382 -32.57 17.21 -17.94
CA ASP A 382 -33.99 16.89 -17.82
C ASP A 382 -34.23 15.38 -17.67
N ALA A 383 -33.23 14.53 -17.98
CA ALA A 383 -33.25 13.10 -17.73
C ALA A 383 -31.84 12.51 -17.56
N ALA A 384 -31.69 11.55 -16.66
CA ALA A 384 -30.53 10.67 -16.59
C ALA A 384 -30.88 9.27 -17.08
N LEU A 385 -30.43 8.91 -18.28
CA LEU A 385 -30.73 7.62 -18.91
C LEU A 385 -29.55 6.64 -18.78
N THR A 386 -29.85 5.35 -18.70
CA THR A 386 -28.83 4.33 -19.00
C THR A 386 -28.63 4.19 -20.50
N TYR A 387 -27.51 3.58 -20.93
CA TYR A 387 -27.31 3.25 -22.35
C TYR A 387 -28.44 2.37 -22.92
N GLU A 388 -28.96 1.42 -22.13
CA GLU A 388 -30.08 0.57 -22.56
C GLU A 388 -31.38 1.37 -22.76
N GLU A 389 -31.67 2.33 -21.88
CA GLU A 389 -32.83 3.23 -22.01
C GLU A 389 -32.66 4.18 -23.20
N ALA A 390 -31.46 4.69 -23.42
CA ALA A 390 -31.13 5.51 -24.58
C ALA A 390 -31.26 4.74 -25.89
N ASP A 391 -30.80 3.49 -25.95
CA ASP A 391 -30.97 2.62 -27.12
C ASP A 391 -32.46 2.36 -27.42
N LEU A 392 -33.27 2.13 -26.38
CA LEU A 392 -34.71 2.00 -26.51
C LEU A 392 -35.31 3.29 -27.07
N ALA A 393 -34.95 4.45 -26.52
CA ALA A 393 -35.43 5.75 -26.95
C ALA A 393 -35.02 6.10 -28.39
N ILE A 394 -33.83 5.70 -28.84
CA ILE A 394 -33.38 5.84 -30.23
C ILE A 394 -34.28 5.01 -31.16
N SER A 395 -34.65 3.79 -30.76
CA SER A 395 -35.40 2.86 -31.63
C SER A 395 -36.93 3.06 -31.63
N ASP A 396 -37.52 3.51 -30.53
CA ASP A 396 -38.96 3.63 -30.36
C ASP A 396 -39.47 5.04 -30.66
N THR A 397 -40.14 5.20 -31.81
CA THR A 397 -40.75 6.47 -32.24
C THR A 397 -41.80 7.05 -31.27
N GLY A 398 -42.33 6.23 -30.36
CA GLY A 398 -43.27 6.67 -29.31
C GLY A 398 -42.60 7.18 -28.04
N HIS A 399 -41.28 6.98 -27.89
CA HIS A 399 -40.54 7.41 -26.70
C HIS A 399 -40.36 8.93 -26.67
N SER A 400 -40.47 9.55 -25.48
CA SER A 400 -40.40 11.01 -25.32
C SER A 400 -39.11 11.62 -25.84
N TRP A 401 -37.98 10.93 -25.63
CA TRP A 401 -36.65 11.35 -26.06
C TRP A 401 -36.27 10.96 -27.50
N HIS A 402 -37.15 10.28 -28.25
CA HIS A 402 -36.83 9.80 -29.60
C HIS A 402 -36.44 10.94 -30.55
N THR A 403 -37.20 12.04 -30.51
CA THR A 403 -36.98 13.22 -31.37
C THR A 403 -35.68 13.96 -31.07
N THR A 404 -35.04 13.69 -29.93
CA THR A 404 -33.72 14.23 -29.55
C THR A 404 -32.61 13.22 -29.86
N LEU A 405 -32.78 11.97 -29.43
CA LEU A 405 -31.70 10.97 -29.47
C LEU A 405 -31.51 10.34 -30.85
N ALA A 406 -32.57 10.09 -31.62
CA ALA A 406 -32.42 9.50 -32.95
C ALA A 406 -31.63 10.43 -33.91
N PRO A 407 -31.89 11.76 -33.99
CA PRO A 407 -31.07 12.65 -34.81
C PRO A 407 -29.62 12.78 -34.30
N LEU A 408 -29.40 12.75 -32.98
CA LEU A 408 -28.05 12.76 -32.41
C LEU A 408 -27.27 11.51 -32.81
N GLU A 409 -27.91 10.34 -32.82
CA GLU A 409 -27.32 9.09 -33.30
C GLU A 409 -26.96 9.19 -34.79
N GLU A 410 -27.84 9.71 -35.64
CA GLU A 410 -27.55 9.90 -37.07
C GLU A 410 -26.34 10.80 -37.31
N ILE A 411 -26.24 11.89 -36.55
CA ILE A 411 -25.08 12.80 -36.59
C ILE A 411 -23.82 12.08 -36.16
N ALA A 412 -23.86 11.33 -35.06
CA ALA A 412 -22.72 10.58 -34.55
C ALA A 412 -22.26 9.48 -35.52
N SER A 413 -23.18 8.75 -36.13
CA SER A 413 -22.90 7.78 -37.19
C SER A 413 -22.19 8.43 -38.38
N ALA A 414 -22.61 9.64 -38.77
CA ALA A 414 -21.94 10.40 -39.82
C ALA A 414 -20.54 10.90 -39.40
N LEU A 415 -20.36 11.32 -38.13
CA LEU A 415 -19.04 11.69 -37.57
C LEU A 415 -18.07 10.50 -37.58
N ARG A 416 -18.52 9.33 -37.12
CA ARG A 416 -17.74 8.09 -37.15
C ARG A 416 -17.29 7.75 -38.57
N ALA A 417 -18.21 7.76 -39.53
CA ALA A 417 -17.89 7.45 -40.92
C ALA A 417 -16.80 8.37 -41.49
N ARG A 418 -16.83 9.68 -41.16
CA ARG A 418 -15.78 10.63 -41.58
C ARG A 418 -14.43 10.32 -40.91
N ARG A 419 -14.44 9.99 -39.62
CA ARG A 419 -13.23 9.57 -38.88
C ARG A 419 -12.62 8.31 -39.48
N GLU A 420 -13.43 7.30 -39.78
CA GLU A 420 -12.98 6.06 -40.43
C GLU A 420 -12.40 6.34 -41.83
N GLN A 421 -13.02 7.23 -42.61
CA GLN A 421 -12.46 7.72 -43.89
C GLN A 421 -11.12 8.47 -43.72
N ALA A 422 -10.94 9.15 -42.58
CA ALA A 422 -9.68 9.79 -42.20
C ALA A 422 -8.65 8.82 -41.58
N GLY A 423 -8.94 7.52 -41.53
CA GLY A 423 -8.03 6.47 -41.07
C GLY A 423 -8.16 6.12 -39.58
N ALA A 424 -9.23 6.56 -38.91
CA ALA A 424 -9.52 6.11 -37.54
C ALA A 424 -9.72 4.59 -37.49
N LEU A 425 -9.32 3.99 -36.38
CA LEU A 425 -9.41 2.55 -36.18
C LEU A 425 -10.60 2.22 -35.29
N THR A 426 -11.58 1.52 -35.86
CA THR A 426 -12.68 0.98 -35.08
C THR A 426 -12.37 -0.45 -34.68
N LEU A 427 -12.08 -0.62 -33.39
CA LEU A 427 -11.78 -1.91 -32.78
C LEU A 427 -12.94 -2.33 -31.89
N GLU A 428 -13.92 -3.02 -32.48
CA GLU A 428 -15.07 -3.53 -31.74
C GLU A 428 -14.65 -4.75 -30.92
N ARG A 429 -14.61 -4.58 -29.60
CA ARG A 429 -14.43 -5.66 -28.63
C ARG A 429 -15.44 -5.47 -27.52
N SER A 430 -16.16 -6.53 -27.18
CA SER A 430 -17.00 -6.55 -25.98
C SER A 430 -16.11 -6.41 -24.75
N GLU A 431 -16.53 -5.56 -23.82
CA GLU A 431 -15.82 -5.39 -22.56
C GLU A 431 -16.36 -6.36 -21.52
N MET A 432 -15.45 -6.84 -20.66
CA MET A 432 -15.84 -7.55 -19.45
C MET A 432 -16.00 -6.50 -18.37
N ASN A 433 -17.24 -6.32 -17.91
CA ASN A 433 -17.52 -5.59 -16.69
C ASN A 433 -17.56 -6.62 -15.55
N ILE A 434 -16.67 -6.45 -14.59
CA ILE A 434 -16.55 -7.31 -13.42
C ILE A 434 -16.89 -6.45 -12.22
N SER A 435 -17.89 -6.86 -11.45
CA SER A 435 -18.26 -6.24 -10.19
C SER A 435 -18.34 -7.30 -9.11
N VAL A 436 -18.13 -6.92 -7.85
CA VAL A 436 -18.29 -7.82 -6.71
C VAL A 436 -19.52 -7.40 -5.90
N ASP A 437 -20.41 -8.35 -5.59
CA ASP A 437 -21.60 -8.09 -4.79
C ASP A 437 -21.29 -8.00 -3.27
N GLU A 438 -22.31 -7.67 -2.47
CA GLU A 438 -22.17 -7.53 -1.00
C GLU A 438 -21.73 -8.83 -0.31
N ASP A 439 -21.97 -10.00 -0.92
CA ASP A 439 -21.55 -11.31 -0.42
C ASP A 439 -20.11 -11.68 -0.87
N GLY A 440 -19.40 -10.78 -1.56
CA GLY A 440 -18.06 -11.02 -2.10
C GLY A 440 -18.04 -11.87 -3.37
N ARG A 441 -19.17 -12.03 -4.07
CA ARG A 441 -19.23 -12.87 -5.27
C ARG A 441 -19.04 -12.01 -6.53
N PRO A 442 -18.17 -12.45 -7.46
CA PRO A 442 -17.99 -11.74 -8.71
C PRO A 442 -19.20 -11.95 -9.64
N ASP A 443 -19.79 -10.86 -10.11
CA ASP A 443 -20.69 -10.78 -11.25
C ASP A 443 -19.89 -10.36 -12.49
N VAL A 444 -20.00 -11.13 -13.57
CA VAL A 444 -19.26 -10.89 -14.80
C VAL A 444 -20.24 -10.71 -15.95
N ARG A 445 -20.26 -9.49 -16.50
CA ARG A 445 -21.09 -9.14 -17.64
C ARG A 445 -20.24 -8.83 -18.85
N VAL A 446 -20.67 -9.33 -20.00
CA VAL A 446 -20.04 -9.00 -21.29
C VAL A 446 -20.87 -7.92 -21.95
N ILE A 447 -20.35 -6.70 -21.98
CA ILE A 447 -21.04 -5.53 -22.52
C ILE A 447 -20.60 -5.32 -23.97
N PRO A 448 -21.54 -5.31 -24.93
CA PRO A 448 -21.22 -4.93 -26.31
C PRO A 448 -20.90 -3.43 -26.37
N ARG A 449 -19.73 -3.06 -26.88
CA ARG A 449 -19.37 -1.64 -27.12
C ARG A 449 -20.07 -1.02 -28.31
N SER A 450 -20.68 -1.82 -29.17
CA SER A 450 -21.22 -1.39 -30.45
C SER A 450 -22.69 -0.98 -30.41
N THR A 451 -23.27 -0.69 -29.23
CA THR A 451 -24.66 -0.20 -29.19
C THR A 451 -24.77 1.25 -29.71
N PRO A 452 -25.91 1.64 -30.32
CA PRO A 452 -26.08 2.97 -30.91
C PRO A 452 -25.79 4.13 -29.95
N SER A 453 -26.33 4.10 -28.73
CA SER A 453 -26.14 5.15 -27.72
C SER A 453 -24.68 5.28 -27.26
N ARG A 454 -23.96 4.16 -27.05
CA ARG A 454 -22.53 4.19 -26.67
C ARG A 454 -21.67 4.77 -27.76
N GLN A 455 -21.94 4.41 -29.02
CA GLN A 455 -21.26 4.99 -30.17
C GLN A 455 -21.57 6.49 -30.29
N MET A 456 -22.83 6.88 -30.09
CA MET A 456 -23.27 8.26 -30.12
C MET A 456 -22.50 9.13 -29.12
N VAL A 457 -22.51 8.75 -27.84
CA VAL A 457 -21.76 9.46 -26.79
C VAL A 457 -20.26 9.48 -27.12
N THR A 458 -19.68 8.35 -27.53
CA THR A 458 -18.25 8.25 -27.90
C THR A 458 -17.86 9.27 -28.97
N GLU A 459 -18.64 9.38 -30.05
CA GLU A 459 -18.31 10.27 -31.16
C GLU A 459 -18.49 11.75 -30.80
N PHE A 460 -19.50 12.10 -29.98
CA PHE A 460 -19.62 13.47 -29.46
C PHE A 460 -18.51 13.84 -28.49
N MET A 461 -18.07 12.91 -27.63
CA MET A 461 -16.92 13.15 -26.77
C MET A 461 -15.62 13.30 -27.58
N ILE A 462 -15.42 12.49 -28.63
CA ILE A 462 -14.27 12.64 -29.53
C ILE A 462 -14.31 14.00 -30.26
N LEU A 463 -15.48 14.39 -30.76
CA LEU A 463 -15.67 15.70 -31.39
C LEU A 463 -15.35 16.83 -30.42
N CYS A 464 -15.87 16.77 -29.19
CA CYS A 464 -15.65 17.78 -28.16
C CYS A 464 -14.16 17.94 -27.84
N ASN A 465 -13.51 16.82 -27.54
CA ASN A 465 -12.08 16.76 -27.26
C ASN A 465 -11.22 17.28 -28.42
N SER A 466 -11.59 16.97 -29.68
CA SER A 466 -10.89 17.46 -30.87
C SER A 466 -11.07 18.98 -31.06
N LEU A 467 -12.30 19.48 -30.98
CA LEU A 467 -12.58 20.90 -31.17
C LEU A 467 -12.02 21.76 -30.01
N MET A 468 -11.98 21.25 -28.78
CA MET A 468 -11.28 21.90 -27.68
C MET A 468 -9.77 21.93 -27.89
N ALA A 469 -9.18 20.86 -28.44
CA ALA A 469 -7.76 20.85 -28.81
C ALA A 469 -7.44 21.92 -29.86
N GLU A 470 -8.32 22.09 -30.85
CA GLU A 470 -8.25 23.15 -31.87
C GLU A 470 -8.42 24.54 -31.25
N PHE A 471 -9.39 24.70 -30.34
CA PHE A 471 -9.61 25.95 -29.60
C PHE A 471 -8.33 26.41 -28.88
N CYS A 472 -7.70 25.50 -28.14
CA CYS A 472 -6.44 25.76 -27.44
C CYS A 472 -5.30 26.06 -28.41
N ARG A 473 -5.16 25.29 -29.49
CA ARG A 473 -4.11 25.46 -30.50
C ARG A 473 -4.18 26.85 -31.13
N ASP A 474 -5.35 27.21 -31.64
CA ASP A 474 -5.55 28.42 -32.44
C ASP A 474 -5.40 29.69 -31.57
N ARG A 475 -5.71 29.59 -30.28
CA ARG A 475 -5.53 30.65 -29.28
C ARG A 475 -4.19 30.61 -28.56
N LYS A 476 -3.34 29.61 -28.84
CA LYS A 476 -2.05 29.38 -28.17
C LYS A 476 -2.19 29.23 -26.65
N LEU A 477 -3.27 28.58 -26.21
CA LEU A 477 -3.47 28.22 -24.81
C LEU A 477 -2.64 26.96 -24.49
N PRO A 478 -1.91 26.92 -23.38
CA PRO A 478 -1.28 25.70 -22.90
C PRO A 478 -2.32 24.60 -22.66
N ALA A 479 -2.06 23.40 -23.15
CA ALA A 479 -2.91 22.23 -22.97
C ALA A 479 -2.08 20.93 -23.00
N ALA A 480 -2.59 19.89 -22.34
CA ALA A 480 -2.04 18.54 -22.39
C ALA A 480 -2.62 17.78 -23.61
N TYR A 481 -1.92 17.88 -24.75
CA TYR A 481 -2.29 17.18 -25.97
C TYR A 481 -1.97 15.69 -25.87
N ARG A 482 -2.94 14.85 -26.22
CA ARG A 482 -2.77 13.41 -26.33
C ARG A 482 -2.67 13.02 -27.80
N SER A 483 -1.53 12.48 -28.19
CA SER A 483 -1.22 12.14 -29.57
C SER A 483 -0.83 10.67 -29.71
N GLN A 484 -0.98 10.13 -30.91
CA GLN A 484 -0.64 8.73 -31.19
C GLN A 484 -0.31 8.59 -32.66
N LYS A 485 0.78 7.90 -33.00
CA LYS A 485 1.10 7.63 -34.40
C LYS A 485 0.08 6.66 -35.00
N SER A 486 -0.32 6.89 -36.25
CA SER A 486 -1.11 5.91 -36.99
C SER A 486 -0.30 4.63 -37.14
N PRO A 487 -0.87 3.44 -36.86
CA PRO A 487 -0.16 2.19 -37.05
C PRO A 487 -0.01 1.91 -38.55
N ASP A 488 1.10 1.27 -38.91
CA ASP A 488 1.28 0.75 -40.26
C ASP A 488 0.55 -0.58 -40.43
N LEU A 489 -0.57 -0.55 -41.15
CA LEU A 489 -1.42 -1.71 -41.42
C LEU A 489 -1.17 -2.34 -42.80
N SER A 490 -0.18 -1.87 -43.57
CA SER A 490 0.08 -2.34 -44.94
C SER A 490 0.36 -3.84 -45.04
N GLU A 491 1.03 -4.41 -44.04
CA GLU A 491 1.36 -5.83 -43.95
C GLU A 491 0.46 -6.62 -42.99
N LEU A 492 -0.71 -6.07 -42.60
CA LEU A 492 -1.59 -6.71 -41.63
C LEU A 492 -2.07 -8.07 -42.14
N GLY A 493 -1.76 -9.14 -41.42
CA GLY A 493 -2.13 -10.51 -41.78
C GLY A 493 -1.17 -11.23 -42.72
N SER A 494 -0.07 -10.59 -43.14
CA SER A 494 0.97 -11.21 -43.97
C SER A 494 1.72 -12.35 -43.26
N ASP A 495 1.70 -12.35 -41.92
CA ASP A 495 2.30 -13.33 -41.03
C ASP A 495 1.37 -14.50 -40.69
N LEU A 496 0.15 -14.52 -41.25
CA LEU A 496 -0.82 -15.58 -40.99
C LEU A 496 -0.46 -16.89 -41.73
N PRO A 497 -0.72 -18.06 -41.13
CA PRO A 497 -0.56 -19.34 -41.80
C PRO A 497 -1.44 -19.46 -43.06
N PRO A 498 -1.01 -20.25 -44.07
CA PRO A 498 -1.82 -20.50 -45.27
C PRO A 498 -3.23 -20.99 -44.91
N GLY A 499 -4.25 -20.36 -45.50
CA GLY A 499 -5.66 -20.70 -45.28
C GLY A 499 -6.31 -20.00 -44.09
N VAL A 500 -5.60 -19.13 -43.36
CA VAL A 500 -6.17 -18.27 -42.31
C VAL A 500 -6.45 -16.89 -42.87
N GLU A 501 -7.72 -16.47 -42.86
CA GLU A 501 -8.13 -15.13 -43.29
C GLU A 501 -8.32 -14.20 -42.07
N LEU A 502 -7.89 -12.96 -42.23
CA LEU A 502 -8.04 -11.92 -41.22
C LEU A 502 -9.48 -11.35 -41.26
N GLY A 503 -10.45 -12.14 -40.80
CA GLY A 503 -11.86 -11.71 -40.70
C GLY A 503 -12.09 -10.62 -39.66
N ASN A 504 -13.33 -10.13 -39.51
CA ASN A 504 -13.70 -9.05 -38.57
C ASN A 504 -13.81 -9.51 -37.10
N GLY A 505 -12.93 -10.39 -36.63
CA GLY A 505 -12.98 -10.98 -35.30
C GLY A 505 -11.75 -10.69 -34.43
N ALA A 506 -11.62 -11.46 -33.34
CA ALA A 506 -10.56 -11.30 -32.34
C ALA A 506 -9.13 -11.35 -32.93
N LEU A 507 -8.92 -12.14 -33.99
CA LEU A 507 -7.61 -12.23 -34.66
C LEU A 507 -7.21 -10.92 -35.33
N ARG A 508 -8.14 -10.26 -36.04
CA ARG A 508 -7.88 -8.94 -36.64
C ARG A 508 -7.64 -7.88 -35.57
N TRP A 509 -8.46 -7.88 -34.51
CA TRP A 509 -8.26 -6.99 -33.36
C TRP A 509 -6.87 -7.14 -32.76
N TYR A 510 -6.45 -8.36 -32.45
CA TYR A 510 -5.14 -8.66 -31.87
C TYR A 510 -3.99 -8.24 -32.80
N SER A 511 -4.15 -8.49 -34.11
CA SER A 511 -3.15 -8.13 -35.12
C SER A 511 -2.98 -6.62 -35.26
N ILE A 512 -4.05 -5.82 -35.09
CA ILE A 512 -3.99 -4.35 -35.12
C ILE A 512 -3.36 -3.81 -33.83
N ILE A 513 -3.80 -4.28 -32.66
CA ILE A 513 -3.31 -3.79 -31.36
C ILE A 513 -1.80 -3.95 -31.22
N ARG A 514 -1.22 -5.05 -31.70
CA ARG A 514 0.24 -5.27 -31.66
C ARG A 514 1.04 -4.25 -32.48
N ARG A 515 0.41 -3.56 -33.42
CA ARG A 515 1.02 -2.53 -34.27
C ARG A 515 0.77 -1.11 -33.76
N LEU A 516 -0.12 -0.95 -32.78
CA LEU A 516 -0.38 0.35 -32.16
C LEU A 516 0.72 0.71 -31.16
N THR A 517 1.12 1.97 -31.20
CA THR A 517 2.00 2.56 -30.19
C THR A 517 1.16 3.12 -29.04
N PRO A 518 1.66 3.16 -27.80
CA PRO A 518 0.99 3.89 -26.72
C PRO A 518 0.73 5.35 -27.13
N ALA A 519 -0.38 5.91 -26.67
CA ALA A 519 -0.61 7.34 -26.81
C ALA A 519 0.35 8.10 -25.88
N GLU A 520 0.82 9.26 -26.33
CA GLU A 520 1.75 10.13 -25.61
C GLU A 520 1.03 11.42 -25.21
N ILE A 521 1.31 11.93 -24.01
CA ILE A 521 0.87 13.26 -23.56
C ILE A 521 2.02 14.25 -23.78
N GLY A 522 1.74 15.36 -24.44
CA GLY A 522 2.71 16.41 -24.72
C GLY A 522 2.08 17.80 -24.74
N THR A 523 2.90 18.84 -24.79
CA THR A 523 2.45 20.25 -24.78
C THR A 523 2.21 20.82 -26.17
N SER A 524 2.50 20.04 -27.21
CA SER A 524 2.35 20.46 -28.61
C SER A 524 1.24 19.65 -29.28
N PRO A 525 0.39 20.31 -30.09
CA PRO A 525 -0.65 19.61 -30.84
C PRO A 525 -0.01 18.66 -31.86
N ALA A 526 -0.47 17.42 -31.87
CA ALA A 526 -0.08 16.42 -32.86
C ALA A 526 -1.27 15.48 -33.16
N PRO A 527 -1.30 14.84 -34.35
CA PRO A 527 -2.37 13.93 -34.72
C PRO A 527 -2.52 12.74 -33.77
N HIS A 528 -3.76 12.28 -33.63
CA HIS A 528 -4.07 11.03 -32.95
C HIS A 528 -4.56 10.00 -33.97
N GLY A 529 -3.62 9.23 -34.51
CA GLY A 529 -3.84 8.28 -35.62
C GLY A 529 -4.94 7.26 -35.36
N GLY A 530 -4.97 6.64 -34.17
CA GLY A 530 -6.04 5.69 -33.81
C GLY A 530 -7.45 6.31 -33.80
N LEU A 531 -7.54 7.63 -33.61
CA LEU A 531 -8.80 8.37 -33.59
C LEU A 531 -9.06 9.14 -34.90
N GLY A 532 -8.12 9.18 -35.85
CA GLY A 532 -8.30 9.92 -37.10
C GLY A 532 -8.53 11.43 -36.92
N VAL A 533 -7.98 12.05 -35.87
CA VAL A 533 -8.10 13.50 -35.60
C VAL A 533 -6.74 14.19 -35.61
N GLN A 534 -6.72 15.49 -35.96
CA GLN A 534 -5.49 16.28 -36.15
C GLN A 534 -4.89 16.81 -34.83
N ALA A 535 -5.72 16.99 -33.81
CA ALA A 535 -5.32 17.34 -32.46
C ALA A 535 -6.35 16.77 -31.48
N TYR A 536 -5.93 16.41 -30.28
CA TYR A 536 -6.81 15.82 -29.28
C TYR A 536 -6.31 16.16 -27.86
N ILE A 537 -7.23 16.53 -26.98
CA ILE A 537 -7.02 16.71 -25.54
C ILE A 537 -8.11 15.94 -24.80
N GLN A 538 -7.96 15.65 -23.51
CA GLN A 538 -9.00 14.98 -22.73
C GLN A 538 -9.69 16.00 -21.81
N THR A 539 -10.85 16.50 -22.22
CA THR A 539 -11.64 17.50 -21.47
C THR A 539 -12.96 16.96 -20.94
N THR A 540 -13.47 15.85 -21.50
CA THR A 540 -14.84 15.37 -21.27
C THR A 540 -15.01 14.49 -20.02
N SER A 541 -14.05 14.48 -19.09
CA SER A 541 -14.14 13.65 -17.87
C SER A 541 -13.45 14.27 -16.65
N PRO A 542 -13.69 15.56 -16.34
CA PRO A 542 -12.90 16.30 -15.37
C PRO A 542 -13.14 15.88 -13.91
N LEU A 543 -14.20 15.11 -13.59
CA LEU A 543 -14.42 14.62 -12.22
C LEU A 543 -13.55 13.42 -11.87
N ARG A 544 -12.90 12.80 -12.87
CA ARG A 544 -12.16 11.54 -12.74
C ARG A 544 -10.81 11.53 -13.46
N ARG A 545 -10.42 12.65 -14.08
CA ARG A 545 -9.11 12.87 -14.71
C ARG A 545 -8.70 14.32 -14.47
N TYR A 546 -7.51 14.52 -13.90
CA TYR A 546 -6.94 15.82 -13.59
C TYR A 546 -6.52 16.58 -14.85
#